data_AF-A0A0B2UQZ1-F1
#
_entry.id   AF-A0A0B2UQZ1-F1
#
_cell.length_a   1.000
_cell.length_b   1.000
_cell.length_c   1.000
_cell.angle_alpha   90.00
_cell.angle_beta   90.00
_cell.angle_gamma   90.00
#
_symmetry.space_group_name_H-M   'P 1'
#
loop_
_entity.id
_entity.type
_entity.pdbx_description
1 polymer ?
#
loop_
_entity_poly.entity_id
_entity_poly.type
_entity_poly.pdbx_seq_one_letter_code
_entity_poly.pdbx_strand_id
1 'polypeptide(L)' 'LEKNIVNAVNAWWSELKKYDAAKNPNNTFNDFVFSTSGHWSQLAWGATTLVGCGVSNCTTHNTLVVCEYRVA' A
#
# COMPACT_ATOMS: atom_id res chain seq x y z
N LEU A 1 -2.43 16.71 9.21
CA LEU A 1 -2.65 16.06 7.89
C LEU A 1 -1.47 15.18 7.51
N GLU A 2 -0.26 15.73 7.40
CA GLU A 2 0.95 14.98 6.96
C GLU A 2 1.22 13.71 7.76
N LYS A 3 1.13 13.77 9.10
CA LYS A 3 1.31 12.61 9.97
C LYS A 3 0.39 11.43 9.63
N ASN A 4 -0.84 11.70 9.19
CA ASN A 4 -1.81 10.65 8.87
C ASN A 4 -1.43 9.94 7.56
N ILE A 5 -0.93 10.67 6.57
CA ILE A 5 -0.41 10.10 5.32
C ILE A 5 0.81 9.23 5.59
N VAL A 6 1.76 9.72 6.39
CA VAL A 6 2.98 8.98 6.74
C VAL A 6 2.63 7.69 7.49
N ASN A 7 1.70 7.76 8.44
CA ASN A 7 1.24 6.58 9.18
C ASN A 7 0.57 5.55 8.26
N ALA A 8 -0.27 5.99 7.32
CA ALA A 8 -0.93 5.09 6.37
C ALA A 8 0.09 4.38 5.47
N VAL A 9 1.01 5.12 4.85
CA VAL A 9 2.06 4.55 3.98
C VAL A 9 2.98 3.60 4.77
N ASN A 10 3.37 3.96 5.99
CA ASN A 10 4.15 3.07 6.85
C ASN A 10 3.40 1.79 7.20
N ALA A 11 2.10 1.88 7.47
CA ALA A 11 1.27 0.71 7.77
C ALA A 11 1.17 -0.21 6.54
N TRP A 12 0.91 0.34 5.36
CA TRP A 12 0.89 -0.40 4.10
C TRP A 12 2.22 -1.06 3.80
N TRP A 13 3.35 -0.34 3.92
CA TRP A 13 4.67 -0.92 3.70
C TRP A 13 5.02 -2.03 4.71
N SER A 14 4.51 -1.93 5.93
CA SER A 14 4.77 -2.92 6.99
C SER A 14 4.13 -4.29 6.73
N GLU A 15 3.23 -4.42 5.75
CA GLU A 15 2.68 -5.71 5.31
C GLU A 15 3.79 -6.67 4.87
N LEU A 16 4.89 -6.16 4.31
CA LEU A 16 6.07 -6.96 3.98
C LEU A 16 6.62 -7.75 5.17
N LYS A 17 6.41 -7.32 6.41
CA LYS A 17 6.85 -8.09 7.59
C LYS A 17 6.01 -9.34 7.83
N LYS A 18 4.75 -9.32 7.39
CA LYS A 18 3.83 -10.47 7.45
C LYS A 18 4.06 -11.43 6.27
N TYR A 19 4.63 -10.90 5.20
CA TYR A 19 4.93 -11.62 3.98
C TYR A 19 6.39 -12.06 3.92
N ASP A 20 6.61 -13.37 3.97
CA ASP A 20 7.95 -13.93 3.80
C ASP A 20 8.37 -13.89 2.31
N ALA A 21 8.91 -12.74 1.89
CA ALA A 21 9.36 -12.53 0.51
C ALA A 21 10.41 -13.53 0.03
N ALA A 22 11.16 -14.17 0.95
CA ALA A 22 12.11 -15.22 0.60
C ALA A 22 11.42 -16.47 0.02
N LYS A 23 10.14 -16.70 0.34
CA LYS A 23 9.32 -17.77 -0.25
C LYS A 23 8.76 -17.43 -1.63
N ASN A 24 9.00 -16.22 -2.14
CA ASN A 24 8.62 -15.79 -3.48
C ASN A 24 9.79 -15.08 -4.17
N PRO A 25 10.88 -15.80 -4.49
CA PRO A 25 12.10 -15.20 -5.03
C PRO A 25 11.90 -14.50 -6.38
N ASN A 26 10.83 -14.84 -7.11
CA ASN A 26 10.49 -14.24 -8.40
C ASN A 26 9.57 -13.01 -8.28
N ASN A 27 9.19 -12.60 -7.07
CA ASN A 27 8.23 -11.52 -6.81
C ASN A 27 6.91 -11.67 -7.58
N THR A 28 6.45 -12.91 -7.77
CA THR A 28 5.20 -13.19 -8.47
C THR A 28 4.02 -12.67 -7.66
N PHE A 29 3.22 -11.80 -8.25
CA PHE A 29 1.95 -11.37 -7.66
C PHE A 29 0.89 -12.47 -7.81
N ASN A 30 0.26 -12.87 -6.71
CA ASN A 30 -0.76 -13.91 -6.65
C ASN A 30 -1.78 -13.62 -5.53
N ASP A 31 -2.81 -14.45 -5.39
CA ASP A 31 -3.90 -14.27 -4.42
C ASP A 31 -3.41 -14.21 -2.97
N PHE A 32 -2.33 -14.92 -2.63
CA PHE A 32 -1.73 -14.86 -1.29
C PHE A 32 -1.05 -13.50 -1.05
N VAL A 33 -0.32 -12.97 -2.02
CA VAL A 33 0.27 -11.63 -1.94
C VAL A 33 -0.82 -10.57 -1.86
N PHE A 34 -1.86 -10.66 -2.70
CA PHE A 34 -2.97 -9.71 -2.69
C PHE A 34 -3.70 -9.67 -1.34
N SER A 35 -4.00 -10.84 -0.78
CA SER A 35 -4.75 -10.94 0.50
C SER A 35 -3.93 -10.52 1.72
N THR A 36 -2.61 -10.70 1.71
CA THR A 36 -1.76 -10.45 2.89
C THR A 36 -0.96 -9.15 2.81
N SER A 37 -0.64 -8.69 1.59
CA SER A 37 0.28 -7.60 1.30
C SER A 37 -0.10 -6.81 0.04
N GLY A 38 -1.40 -6.66 -0.21
CA GLY A 38 -1.93 -5.94 -1.37
C GLY A 38 -1.49 -4.47 -1.42
N HIS A 39 -1.44 -3.77 -0.27
CA HIS A 39 -1.02 -2.38 -0.26
C HIS A 39 0.49 -2.25 -0.45
N TRP A 40 1.27 -3.10 0.23
CA TRP A 40 2.72 -3.13 0.02
C TRP A 40 3.09 -3.43 -1.44
N SER A 41 2.46 -4.43 -2.05
CA SER A 41 2.77 -4.83 -3.43
C SER A 41 2.46 -3.72 -4.43
N GLN A 42 1.40 -2.93 -4.20
CA GLN A 42 1.10 -1.74 -5.00
C GLN A 42 2.16 -0.62 -4.81
N LEU A 43 2.63 -0.40 -3.57
CA LEU A 43 3.73 0.57 -3.30
C LEU A 43 5.05 0.15 -3.97
N ALA A 44 5.32 -1.14 -4.05
CA ALA A 44 6.52 -1.71 -4.66
C ALA A 44 6.36 -2.01 -6.17
N TRP A 45 5.23 -1.66 -6.77
CA TRP A 45 4.93 -2.02 -8.15
C TRP A 45 5.76 -1.19 -9.14
N GLY A 46 6.81 -1.80 -9.71
CA GLY A 46 7.79 -1.09 -10.55
C GLY A 46 7.24 -0.45 -11.83
N ALA A 47 6.06 -0.86 -12.30
CA ALA A 47 5.40 -0.23 -13.46
C ALA A 47 4.60 1.02 -13.08
N THR A 48 4.35 1.26 -11.80
CA THR A 48 3.64 2.44 -11.31
C THR A 48 4.56 3.65 -11.38
N THR A 49 4.17 4.67 -12.12
CA THR A 49 4.99 5.89 -12.33
C THR A 49 4.33 7.14 -11.76
N LEU A 50 3.03 7.08 -11.44
CA LEU A 50 2.27 8.20 -10.91
C LEU A 50 1.46 7.75 -9.69
N VAL A 51 1.41 8.62 -8.69
CA VAL A 51 0.62 8.44 -7.47
C VAL A 51 -0.09 9.74 -7.13
N GLY A 52 -1.34 9.65 -6.70
CA GLY A 52 -2.10 10.76 -6.14
C GLY A 52 -2.79 10.32 -4.85
N CYS A 53 -2.70 11.13 -3.80
CA CYS A 53 -3.28 10.78 -2.49
C CYS A 53 -4.22 11.88 -1.98
N GLY A 54 -5.27 11.45 -1.28
CA GLY A 54 -6.24 12.31 -0.61
C GLY A 54 -6.38 11.94 0.86
N VAL A 55 -6.58 12.96 1.70
CA VAL A 55 -6.85 12.79 3.14
C VAL A 55 -8.13 13.52 3.48
N SER A 56 -9.08 12.81 4.09
CA SER A 56 -10.34 13.38 4.56
C SER A 56 -10.55 13.04 6.03
N ASN A 57 -10.97 14.02 6.83
CA ASN A 57 -11.35 13.75 8.21
C ASN A 57 -12.85 13.42 8.25
N CYS A 58 -13.20 12.14 8.39
CA CYS A 58 -14.59 11.71 8.38
C CYS A 58 -15.19 11.79 9.79
N THR A 59 -16.35 12.43 9.92
CA THR A 59 -17.06 12.63 11.20
C THR A 59 -17.43 11.33 11.92
N THR A 60 -17.63 10.23 11.17
CA THR A 60 -18.07 8.93 11.69
C THR A 60 -17.01 7.84 11.70
N HIS A 61 -15.90 7.98 10.96
CA HIS A 61 -14.98 6.88 10.65
C HIS A 61 -13.48 7.22 10.80
N ASN A 62 -13.13 8.24 11.60
CA ASN A 62 -11.77 8.77 11.73
C ASN A 62 -11.24 9.35 10.40
N THR A 63 -9.95 9.70 10.36
CA THR A 63 -9.30 10.17 9.14
C THR A 63 -9.16 9.03 8.12
N LEU A 64 -9.70 9.24 6.92
CA LEU A 64 -9.51 8.39 5.75
C LEU A 64 -8.31 8.89 4.93
N VAL A 65 -7.42 7.97 4.56
CA VAL A 65 -6.31 8.20 3.62
C VAL A 65 -6.47 7.26 2.45
N VAL A 66 -6.48 7.82 1.24
CA VAL A 66 -6.57 7.07 -0.02
C VAL A 66 -5.41 7.48 -0.90
N CYS A 67 -4.77 6.51 -1.55
CA CYS A 67 -3.82 6.76 -2.62
C CYS A 67 -4.20 5.91 -3.83
N GLU A 68 -4.22 6.54 -4.98
CA GLU A 68 -4.47 5.93 -6.29
C GLU A 68 -3.19 5.94 -7.11
N TYR A 69 -3.01 4.89 -7.89
CA TYR A 69 -1.77 4.60 -8.61
C TYR A 69 -2.05 4.38 -10.08
N ARG A 70 -1.13 4.85 -10.93
CA ARG A 70 -1.22 4.65 -12.37
C ARG A 70 0.06 4.05 -12.93
N VAL A 71 -0.13 3.01 -13.74
CA VAL A 71 0.88 2.47 -14.65
C VAL A 71 0.92 3.35 -15.90
N ALA A 72 2.12 3.72 -16.34
CA ALA A 72 2.33 4.42 -17.62
C ALA A 72 2.68 3.42 -18.72
#